data_AF-A0A5C1W6Z3-F1
#
_entry.id   AF-A0A5C1W6Z3-F1
#
_cell.length_a   1.000
_cell.length_b   1.000
_cell.length_c   1.000
_cell.angle_alpha   90.00
_cell.angle_beta   90.00
_cell.angle_gamma   90.00
#
_symmetry.space_group_name_H-M   'P 1'
#
loop_
_entity.id
_entity.type
_entity.pdbx_description
1 polymer ?
#
loop_
_entity_poly.entity_id
_entity_poly.type
_entity_poly.pdbx_seq_one_letter_code
_entity_poly.pdbx_strand_id
1 'polypeptide(L)'
;MSEVLQNLKAAIAMLQAAEYRWEDAIEGFPKVVETSQLEDLLHAASHETGSVLAMWVQDIETLLARIRVRERFSIFNPSQFEHIVAHGWSTSLVKELAQEFPELALPKLSAKIKSLCTAWSALSRVQMSRKS
;
A
#
# COMPACT_ATOMS: atom_id res chain seq x y z
N MET A 1 16.46 0.28 -2.43
CA MET A 1 15.28 0.55 -1.57
C MET A 1 14.70 1.95 -1.82
N SER A 2 15.51 3.02 -1.88
CA SER A 2 15.00 4.36 -2.22
C SER A 2 14.44 4.48 -3.65
N GLU A 3 15.01 3.76 -4.61
CA GLU A 3 14.55 3.75 -6.00
C GLU A 3 13.12 3.19 -6.16
N VAL A 4 12.81 2.09 -5.45
CA VAL A 4 11.47 1.50 -5.44
C VAL A 4 10.44 2.48 -4.87
N LEU A 5 10.80 3.21 -3.80
CA LEU A 5 9.92 4.20 -3.19
C LEU A 5 9.69 5.42 -4.09
N GLN A 6 10.71 5.83 -4.87
CA GLN A 6 10.57 6.89 -5.87
C GLN A 6 9.70 6.44 -7.05
N ASN A 7 9.88 5.21 -7.52
CA ASN A 7 9.08 4.65 -8.61
C ASN A 7 7.59 4.54 -8.23
N LEU A 8 7.28 4.16 -6.99
CA LEU A 8 5.90 4.11 -6.50
C LEU A 8 5.27 5.50 -6.36
N LYS A 9 6.02 6.51 -5.91
CA LYS A 9 5.54 7.90 -5.87
C LYS A 9 5.28 8.47 -7.25
N ALA A 10 6.17 8.19 -8.21
CA ALA A 10 6.00 8.60 -9.60
C ALA A 10 4.77 7.96 -10.23
N ALA A 11 4.53 6.67 -9.97
CA ALA A 11 3.33 5.96 -10.44
C ALA A 11 2.04 6.60 -9.92
N ILE A 12 1.96 6.96 -8.62
CA ILE A 12 0.79 7.65 -8.05
C ILE A 12 0.51 8.96 -8.79
N ALA A 13 1.54 9.79 -8.99
CA ALA A 13 1.39 11.08 -9.67
C ALA A 13 0.90 10.93 -11.12
N MET A 14 1.37 9.91 -11.84
CA MET A 14 0.93 9.65 -13.22
C MET A 14 -0.54 9.19 -13.28
N LEU A 15 -0.99 8.36 -12.34
CA LEU A 15 -2.37 7.87 -12.31
C LEU A 15 -3.35 8.99 -11.93
N GLN A 16 -2.99 9.85 -10.98
CA GLN A 16 -3.79 11.04 -10.61
C GLN A 16 -3.90 12.06 -11.76
N ALA A 17 -2.85 12.20 -12.57
CA ALA A 17 -2.87 13.08 -13.74
C ALA A 17 -3.77 12.53 -14.87
N ALA A 18 -3.87 11.21 -15.02
CA ALA A 18 -4.71 10.58 -16.05
C ALA A 18 -6.21 10.79 -15.79
N GLU A 19 -6.63 10.83 -14.52
CA GLU A 19 -8.01 11.13 -14.10
C GLU A 19 -8.47 12.54 -14.53
N TYR A 20 -7.53 13.46 -14.76
CA TYR A 20 -7.82 14.86 -15.10
C TYR A 20 -7.85 15.15 -16.61
N ARG A 21 -7.47 14.20 -17.48
CA ARG A 21 -7.22 14.45 -18.92
C ARG A 21 -8.17 13.73 -19.88
N TRP A 22 -9.29 13.23 -19.39
CA TRP A 22 -10.27 12.49 -20.22
C TRP A 22 -10.98 13.38 -21.25
N GLU A 23 -11.08 14.70 -20.99
CA GLU A 23 -11.70 15.67 -21.89
C GLU A 23 -10.98 15.76 -23.26
N ASP A 24 -9.65 15.63 -23.28
CA ASP A 24 -8.83 15.65 -24.51
C ASP A 24 -9.12 14.45 -25.43
N ALA A 25 -9.69 13.36 -24.91
CA ALA A 25 -9.91 12.11 -25.66
C ALA A 25 -11.23 12.11 -26.45
N ILE A 26 -12.15 13.03 -26.17
CA ILE A 26 -13.52 13.04 -26.72
C ILE A 26 -13.59 13.76 -28.08
N GLU A 27 -12.66 14.66 -28.40
CA GLU A 27 -12.68 15.45 -29.64
C GLU A 27 -12.57 14.62 -30.94
N GLY A 28 -12.20 13.33 -30.87
CA GLY A 28 -11.97 12.46 -32.01
C GLY A 28 -13.13 11.57 -32.48
N PHE A 29 -14.30 11.58 -31.82
CA PHE A 29 -15.38 10.62 -32.12
C PHE A 29 -16.37 11.08 -33.22
N PRO A 30 -16.76 10.18 -34.16
CA PRO A 30 -17.69 10.52 -35.25
C PRO A 30 -19.13 10.77 -34.76
N LYS A 31 -19.74 11.87 -35.23
CA LYS A 31 -21.06 12.45 -34.91
C LYS A 31 -22.31 11.57 -35.18
N VAL A 32 -22.21 10.25 -35.30
CA VAL A 32 -23.32 9.37 -35.76
C VAL A 32 -23.98 8.58 -34.61
N VAL A 33 -23.51 8.71 -33.39
CA VAL A 33 -24.16 8.19 -32.18
C VAL A 33 -24.95 9.33 -31.53
N GLU A 34 -26.15 9.09 -30.99
CA GLU A 34 -26.82 10.08 -30.13
C GLU A 34 -25.82 10.51 -29.05
N THR A 35 -25.47 11.79 -29.02
CA THR A 35 -24.40 12.34 -28.17
C THR A 35 -24.56 11.94 -26.71
N SER A 36 -25.81 11.83 -26.22
CA SER A 36 -26.14 11.36 -24.87
C SER A 36 -25.69 9.92 -24.58
N GLN A 37 -25.86 8.99 -25.53
CA GLN A 37 -25.44 7.59 -25.33
C GLN A 37 -23.91 7.45 -25.36
N LEU A 38 -23.24 8.29 -26.15
CA LEU A 38 -21.77 8.34 -26.18
C LEU A 38 -21.22 8.96 -24.89
N GLU A 39 -21.85 10.03 -24.39
CA GLU A 39 -21.53 10.68 -23.11
C GLU A 39 -21.72 9.72 -21.93
N ASP A 40 -22.83 8.97 -21.88
CA ASP A 40 -23.09 7.99 -20.82
C ASP A 40 -22.06 6.85 -20.82
N LEU A 41 -21.67 6.34 -22.00
CA LEU A 41 -20.64 5.32 -22.14
C LEU A 41 -19.25 5.85 -21.76
N LEU A 42 -18.91 7.07 -22.18
CA LEU A 42 -17.67 7.73 -21.80
C LEU A 42 -17.61 7.98 -20.29
N HIS A 43 -18.72 8.41 -19.69
CA HIS A 43 -18.82 8.64 -18.25
C HIS A 43 -18.68 7.34 -17.46
N ALA A 44 -19.36 6.26 -17.88
CA ALA A 44 -19.26 4.94 -17.27
C ALA A 44 -17.83 4.37 -17.37
N ALA A 45 -17.21 4.44 -18.55
CA ALA A 45 -15.84 3.99 -18.77
C ALA A 45 -14.82 4.82 -17.96
N SER A 46 -15.04 6.13 -17.87
CA SER A 46 -14.19 7.04 -17.08
C SER A 46 -14.34 6.77 -15.58
N HIS A 47 -15.56 6.51 -15.10
CA HIS A 47 -15.83 6.19 -13.70
C HIS A 47 -15.24 4.83 -13.30
N GLU A 48 -15.37 3.81 -14.15
CA GLU A 48 -14.77 2.50 -13.92
C GLU A 48 -13.24 2.60 -13.91
N THR A 49 -12.67 3.31 -14.88
CA THR A 49 -11.23 3.57 -14.94
C THR A 49 -10.75 4.32 -13.69
N GLY A 50 -11.43 5.40 -13.30
CA GLY A 50 -11.14 6.16 -12.09
C GLY A 50 -11.21 5.31 -10.82
N SER A 51 -12.19 4.42 -10.72
CA SER A 51 -12.34 3.49 -9.60
C SER A 51 -11.20 2.48 -9.52
N VAL A 52 -10.78 1.91 -10.66
CA VAL A 52 -9.63 1.00 -10.73
C VAL A 52 -8.33 1.72 -10.38
N LEU A 53 -8.15 2.95 -10.88
CA LEU A 53 -7.00 3.79 -10.56
C LEU A 53 -6.94 4.12 -9.06
N ALA A 54 -8.06 4.52 -8.46
CA ALA A 54 -8.16 4.81 -7.03
C ALA A 54 -7.81 3.58 -6.18
N MET A 55 -8.28 2.39 -6.58
CA MET A 55 -7.92 1.12 -5.94
C MET A 55 -6.42 0.86 -6.01
N TRP A 56 -5.78 1.05 -7.18
CA TRP A 56 -4.34 0.88 -7.32
C TRP A 56 -3.53 1.89 -6.51
N VAL A 57 -3.97 3.16 -6.47
CA VAL A 57 -3.34 4.19 -5.63
C VAL A 57 -3.40 3.77 -4.16
N GLN A 58 -4.56 3.32 -3.68
CA GLN A 58 -4.74 2.85 -2.30
C GLN A 58 -3.83 1.64 -1.98
N ASP A 59 -3.66 0.72 -2.92
CA ASP A 59 -2.76 -0.43 -2.78
C ASP A 59 -1.30 -0.01 -2.71
N ILE A 60 -0.88 0.93 -3.57
CA ILE A 60 0.48 1.49 -3.55
C ILE A 60 0.76 2.21 -2.23
N GLU A 61 -0.18 3.03 -1.76
CA GLU A 61 -0.06 3.72 -0.47
C GLU A 61 0.06 2.74 0.69
N THR A 62 -0.71 1.65 0.66
CA THR A 62 -0.63 0.57 1.63
C THR A 62 0.74 -0.11 1.61
N LEU A 63 1.29 -0.39 0.42
CA LEU A 63 2.64 -0.94 0.27
C LEU A 63 3.72 0.01 0.81
N LEU A 64 3.60 1.31 0.49
CA LEU A 64 4.51 2.34 0.99
C LEU A 64 4.47 2.41 2.52
N ALA A 65 3.29 2.37 3.13
CA ALA A 65 3.13 2.36 4.58
C ALA A 65 3.79 1.13 5.21
N ARG A 66 3.62 -0.05 4.61
CA ARG A 66 4.26 -1.30 5.07
C ARG A 66 5.78 -1.23 4.99
N ILE A 67 6.34 -0.68 3.91
CA ILE A 67 7.78 -0.47 3.75
C ILE A 67 8.30 0.48 4.84
N ARG A 68 7.62 1.61 5.09
CA ARG A 68 8.01 2.57 6.13
C ARG A 68 8.02 1.94 7.53
N VAL A 69 7.06 1.06 7.84
CA VAL A 69 7.06 0.32 9.11
C VAL A 69 8.29 -0.59 9.20
N ARG A 70 8.63 -1.33 8.13
CA ARG A 70 9.85 -2.15 8.10
C ARG A 70 11.11 -1.31 8.32
N GLU A 71 11.23 -0.15 7.67
CA GLU A 71 12.35 0.77 7.85
C GLU A 71 12.44 1.31 9.29
N ARG A 72 11.30 1.69 9.89
CA ARG A 72 11.23 2.18 11.27
C ARG A 72 11.67 1.13 12.29
N PHE A 73 11.44 -0.15 12.01
CA PHE A 73 11.77 -1.27 12.89
C PHE A 73 12.96 -2.10 12.36
N SER A 74 13.90 -1.44 11.68
CA SER A 74 15.12 -2.05 11.08
C SER A 74 16.07 -2.73 12.05
N ILE A 75 15.84 -2.58 13.35
CA ILE A 75 16.53 -3.38 14.38
C ILE A 75 16.23 -4.88 14.24
N PHE A 76 15.04 -5.22 13.73
CA PHE A 76 14.67 -6.59 13.43
C PHE A 76 15.07 -6.93 12.01
N ASN A 77 15.79 -8.03 11.83
CA ASN A 77 16.08 -8.55 10.49
C ASN A 77 14.77 -9.03 9.82
N PRO A 78 14.78 -9.30 8.50
CA PRO A 78 13.57 -9.70 7.79
C PRO A 78 12.86 -10.92 8.38
N SER A 79 13.61 -11.94 8.82
CA SER A 79 13.04 -13.15 9.42
C SER A 79 12.36 -12.85 10.76
N GLN A 80 13.01 -12.08 11.63
CA GLN A 80 12.46 -11.66 12.91
C GLN A 80 11.21 -10.80 12.72
N PHE A 81 11.25 -9.86 11.76
CA PHE A 81 10.10 -9.02 11.44
C PHE A 81 8.90 -9.88 11.03
N GLU A 82 9.08 -10.79 10.07
CA GLU A 82 8.01 -11.70 9.62
C GLU A 82 7.50 -12.58 10.76
N HIS A 83 8.40 -13.09 11.60
CA HIS A 83 8.03 -13.88 12.76
C HIS A 83 7.16 -13.09 13.76
N ILE A 84 7.54 -11.83 14.04
CA ILE A 84 6.78 -10.92 14.92
C ILE A 84 5.39 -10.61 14.33
N VAL A 85 5.29 -10.26 13.05
CA VAL A 85 3.98 -9.90 12.46
C VAL A 85 3.06 -11.11 12.29
N ALA A 86 3.61 -12.32 12.14
CA ALA A 86 2.84 -13.56 12.03
C ALA A 86 2.27 -14.01 13.38
N HIS A 87 3.04 -13.92 14.46
CA HIS A 87 2.66 -14.46 15.77
C HIS A 87 2.12 -13.41 16.74
N GLY A 88 2.32 -12.12 16.45
CA GLY A 88 1.97 -11.02 17.33
C GLY A 88 2.84 -10.98 18.59
N TRP A 89 2.47 -10.11 19.53
CA TRP A 89 3.24 -9.96 20.77
C TRP A 89 2.94 -11.10 21.75
N SER A 90 3.99 -11.71 22.30
CA SER A 90 3.91 -12.67 23.41
C SER A 90 5.17 -12.63 24.27
N THR A 91 5.06 -13.08 25.53
CA THR A 91 6.21 -13.16 26.44
C THR A 91 7.23 -14.21 26.03
N SER A 92 6.81 -15.30 25.38
CA SER A 92 7.70 -16.30 24.80
C SER A 92 8.53 -15.72 23.66
N LEU A 93 7.89 -15.03 22.72
CA LEU A 93 8.56 -14.36 21.60
C LEU A 93 9.58 -13.33 22.07
N VAL A 94 9.22 -12.52 23.09
CA VAL A 94 10.16 -11.54 23.67
C VAL A 94 11.39 -12.23 24.26
N LYS A 95 11.23 -13.36 24.94
CA LYS A 95 12.34 -14.11 25.53
C LYS A 95 13.24 -14.76 24.48
N GLU A 96 12.64 -15.30 23.42
CA GLU A 96 13.35 -15.87 22.28
C GLU A 96 14.21 -14.80 21.61
N LEU A 97 13.60 -13.70 21.19
CA LEU A 97 14.32 -12.61 20.53
C LEU A 97 15.34 -11.92 21.46
N ALA A 98 15.13 -11.92 22.77
CA ALA A 98 16.09 -11.33 23.71
C ALA A 98 17.45 -12.04 23.71
N GLN A 99 17.52 -13.32 23.30
CA GLN A 99 18.78 -14.03 23.13
C GLN A 99 19.62 -13.43 21.99
N GLU A 100 18.97 -12.82 21.00
CA GLU A 100 19.60 -12.18 19.84
C GLU A 100 19.88 -10.68 20.06
N PHE A 101 19.38 -10.10 21.15
CA PHE A 101 19.60 -8.68 21.51
C PHE A 101 20.07 -8.54 22.98
N PRO A 102 21.26 -9.06 23.34
CA PRO A 102 21.73 -9.07 24.72
C PRO A 102 21.94 -7.66 25.30
N GLU A 103 22.19 -6.66 24.45
CA GLU A 103 22.35 -5.25 24.83
C GLU A 103 21.02 -4.54 25.15
N LEU A 104 19.86 -5.13 24.81
CA LEU A 104 18.55 -4.54 25.06
C LEU A 104 17.88 -5.12 26.29
N ALA A 105 17.56 -4.23 27.24
CA ALA A 105 16.71 -4.59 28.37
C ALA A 105 15.36 -5.16 27.89
N LEU A 106 14.94 -6.29 28.47
CA LEU A 106 13.70 -7.00 28.13
C LEU A 106 12.45 -6.09 28.02
N PRO A 107 12.20 -5.14 28.94
CA PRO A 107 11.05 -4.25 28.81
C PRO A 107 11.11 -3.36 27.56
N LYS A 108 12.30 -2.91 27.16
CA LYS A 108 12.49 -2.10 25.95
C LYS A 108 12.25 -2.92 24.68
N LEU A 109 12.74 -4.16 24.65
CA LEU A 109 12.48 -5.09 23.53
C LEU A 109 10.98 -5.39 23.41
N SER A 110 10.33 -5.72 24.53
CA SER A 110 8.88 -5.93 24.57
C SER A 110 8.09 -4.72 24.06
N ALA A 111 8.47 -3.50 24.44
CA ALA A 111 7.81 -2.28 23.98
C ALA A 111 7.99 -2.06 22.48
N LYS A 112 9.18 -2.34 21.93
CA LYS A 112 9.45 -2.28 20.48
C LYS A 112 8.59 -3.28 19.71
N ILE A 113 8.51 -4.53 20.17
CA ILE A 113 7.70 -5.58 19.55
C ILE A 113 6.21 -5.19 19.58
N LYS A 114 5.69 -4.73 20.73
CA LYS A 114 4.30 -4.22 20.82
C LYS A 114 4.04 -3.10 19.83
N SER A 115 4.95 -2.13 19.77
CA SER A 115 4.84 -0.97 18.86
C SER A 115 4.84 -1.40 17.40
N LEU A 116 5.64 -2.40 17.03
CA LEU A 116 5.65 -2.99 15.69
C LEU A 116 4.31 -3.65 15.39
N CYS A 117 3.81 -4.52 16.28
CA CYS A 117 2.53 -5.19 16.09
C CYS A 117 1.38 -4.20 15.92
N THR A 118 1.31 -3.16 16.76
CA THR A 118 0.29 -2.11 16.66
C THR A 118 0.41 -1.32 15.37
N ALA A 119 1.63 -0.91 14.98
CA ALA A 119 1.85 -0.19 13.74
C ALA A 119 1.47 -1.03 12.52
N TRP A 120 1.80 -2.32 12.52
CA TRP A 120 1.49 -3.24 11.43
C TRP A 120 0.01 -3.58 11.33
N SER A 121 -0.66 -3.80 12.48
CA SER A 121 -2.09 -4.11 12.52
C SER A 121 -2.97 -2.94 12.10
N ALA A 122 -2.48 -1.70 12.26
CA ALA A 122 -3.18 -0.50 11.82
C ALA A 122 -3.13 -0.29 10.30
N LEU A 123 -2.27 -1.01 9.58
CA LEU A 123 -2.18 -0.91 8.13
C LEU A 123 -3.23 -1.77 7.44
N SER A 124 -3.87 -1.21 6.42
CA SER A 124 -4.75 -1.94 5.52
C SER A 124 -4.05 -3.14 4.89
N ARG A 125 -4.85 -4.13 4.47
CA ARG A 125 -4.39 -5.20 3.59
C ARG A 125 -4.49 -4.72 2.15
N VAL A 126 -3.49 -5.07 1.34
CA VAL A 126 -3.51 -4.82 -0.10
C VAL A 126 -4.67 -5.63 -0.68
N GLN A 127 -5.59 -4.96 -1.34
CA GLN A 127 -6.72 -5.60 -2.00
C GLN A 127 -6.31 -5.94 -3.42
N MET A 128 -5.38 -6.90 -3.56
CA MET A 128 -5.04 -7.41 -4.90
C MET A 128 -6.32 -7.97 -5.51
N SER A 129 -6.84 -7.26 -6.52
CA SER A 129 -7.97 -7.70 -7.33
C SER A 129 -7.68 -9.10 -7.83
N ARG A 130 -8.38 -10.09 -7.24
CA ARG A 130 -8.43 -11.43 -7.79
C ARG A 130 -9.14 -11.27 -9.12
N LYS A 131 -8.42 -11.43 -10.23
CA LYS A 131 -9.04 -11.70 -11.52
C LYS A 131 -9.96 -12.91 -11.34
N SER A 132 -11.27 -12.67 -11.31
CA SER A 132 -12.32 -13.67 -11.51
C SER A 132 -12.62 -13.78 -12.99
#